data_AF-D1W192-F1
#
_entry.id   AF-D1W192-F1
#
_cell.length_a   1.000
_cell.length_b   1.000
_cell.length_c   1.000
_cell.angle_alpha   90.00
_cell.angle_beta   90.00
_cell.angle_gamma   90.00
#
_symmetry.space_group_name_H-M   'P 1'
#
loop_
_entity.id
_entity.type
_entity.pdbx_description
1 polymer ?
#
loop_
_entity_poly.entity_id
_entity_poly.type
_entity_poly.pdbx_seq_one_letter_code
_entity_poly.pdbx_strand_id
1 'polypeptide(L)'
;MDYRSIINQHYPEENELKKILLTHSKSVTDKALQIVDRHPELQLDRQFIEEAAMLHDIGIVKCNAPGIFCFGTEPYIKHGIIGAEMLRSAGFPRHARVCERHTGAGIELSNILEQNLP
;
A
#
# COMPACT_ATOMS: atom_id res chain seq x y z
N MET A 1 12.46 -5.23 8.49
CA MET A 1 12.70 -5.06 7.05
C MET A 1 13.04 -3.60 6.80
N ASP A 2 13.95 -3.29 5.89
CA ASP A 2 14.15 -1.90 5.46
C ASP A 2 13.14 -1.54 4.35
N TYR A 3 11.98 -1.00 4.75
CA TYR A 3 10.94 -0.59 3.81
C TYR A 3 11.40 0.53 2.87
N ARG A 4 12.39 1.35 3.27
CA ARG A 4 12.92 2.44 2.42
C ARG A 4 13.69 1.89 1.24
N SER A 5 14.48 0.83 1.46
CA SER A 5 15.17 0.12 0.38
C SER A 5 14.19 -0.46 -0.64
N ILE A 6 13.08 -1.05 -0.18
CA ILE A 6 12.03 -1.58 -1.08
C ILE A 6 11.36 -0.45 -1.88
N ILE A 7 11.01 0.66 -1.24
CA ILE A 7 10.44 1.82 -1.93
C ILE A 7 11.45 2.35 -2.96
N ASN A 8 12.71 2.55 -2.59
CA ASN A 8 13.73 3.09 -3.51
C ASN A 8 14.01 2.17 -4.71
N GLN A 9 13.87 0.86 -4.55
CA GLN A 9 14.00 -0.10 -5.66
C GLN A 9 12.91 0.09 -6.72
N HIS A 10 11.71 0.51 -6.32
CA HIS A 10 10.57 0.69 -7.23
C HIS A 10 10.30 2.15 -7.60
N TYR A 11 10.81 3.10 -6.81
CA TYR A 11 10.72 4.55 -6.98
C TYR A 11 12.14 5.16 -6.93
N PRO A 12 12.98 4.90 -7.95
CA PRO A 12 14.38 5.33 -7.94
C PRO A 12 14.54 6.86 -8.12
N GLU A 13 13.55 7.51 -8.73
CA GLU A 13 13.55 8.96 -8.97
C GLU A 13 12.85 9.71 -7.84
N GLU A 14 13.42 10.85 -7.45
CA GLU A 14 12.78 11.81 -6.54
C GLU A 14 11.77 12.68 -7.30
N ASN A 15 10.64 12.07 -7.68
CA ASN A 15 9.56 12.72 -8.43
C ASN A 15 8.29 12.92 -7.58
N GLU A 16 7.30 13.64 -8.13
CA GLU A 16 6.06 13.94 -7.42
C GLU A 16 5.27 12.68 -7.03
N LEU A 17 5.32 11.62 -7.85
CA LEU A 17 4.72 10.34 -7.51
C LEU A 17 5.32 9.75 -6.22
N LYS A 18 6.65 9.67 -6.13
CA LYS A 18 7.33 9.18 -4.92
C LYS A 18 7.00 10.02 -3.70
N LYS A 19 6.98 11.35 -3.86
CA LYS A 19 6.62 12.29 -2.79
C LYS A 19 5.18 12.10 -2.31
N ILE A 20 4.24 11.89 -3.23
CA ILE A 20 2.83 11.59 -2.91
C ILE A 20 2.72 10.28 -2.13
N LEU A 21 3.34 9.20 -2.63
CA LEU A 21 3.38 7.92 -1.93
C LEU A 21 3.90 8.11 -0.49
N LEU A 22 5.09 8.71 -0.34
CA LEU A 22 5.73 8.85 0.96
C LEU A 22 4.90 9.73 1.92
N THR A 23 4.31 10.81 1.44
CA THR A 23 3.48 11.72 2.25
C THR A 23 2.20 11.02 2.71
N HIS A 24 1.54 10.30 1.80
CA HIS A 24 0.33 9.53 2.11
C HIS A 24 0.64 8.39 3.10
N SER A 25 1.61 7.53 2.76
CA SER A 25 2.06 6.42 3.58
C SER A 25 2.48 6.86 4.98
N LYS A 26 3.17 8.00 5.11
CA LYS A 26 3.52 8.55 6.42
C LYS A 26 2.27 8.93 7.23
N SER A 27 1.30 9.59 6.60
CA SER A 27 0.06 10.00 7.29
C SER A 27 -0.74 8.79 7.79
N VAL A 28 -0.83 7.73 6.98
CA VAL A 28 -1.47 6.45 7.36
C VAL A 28 -0.69 5.77 8.49
N THR A 29 0.64 5.71 8.37
CA THR A 29 1.54 5.14 9.38
C THR A 29 1.39 5.87 10.72
N ASP A 30 1.47 7.19 10.73
CA ASP A 30 1.32 8.00 11.94
C ASP A 30 -0.03 7.70 12.62
N LYS A 31 -1.12 7.60 11.84
CA LYS A 31 -2.45 7.28 12.37
C LYS A 31 -2.51 5.86 12.93
N ALA A 32 -1.97 4.87 12.23
CA ALA A 32 -1.95 3.48 12.66
C ALA A 32 -1.14 3.31 13.96
N LEU A 33 0.03 3.94 14.04
CA LEU A 33 0.88 3.92 15.24
C LEU A 33 0.23 4.62 16.43
N GLN A 34 -0.54 5.70 16.22
CA GLN A 34 -1.34 6.28 17.29
C GLN A 34 -2.40 5.32 17.85
N ILE A 35 -2.97 4.43 17.03
CA ILE A 35 -3.92 3.41 17.50
C ILE A 35 -3.16 2.36 18.30
N VAL A 36 -2.01 1.89 17.81
CA VAL A 36 -1.13 0.97 18.53
C VAL A 36 -0.76 1.52 19.91
N ASP A 37 -0.38 2.80 19.98
CA ASP A 37 0.04 3.45 21.22
C ASP A 37 -1.10 3.64 22.22
N ARG A 38 -2.35 3.81 21.72
CA ARG A 38 -3.54 3.92 22.57
C ARG A 38 -4.05 2.59 23.10
N HIS A 39 -3.65 1.48 22.46
CA HIS A 39 -4.15 0.14 22.74
C HIS A 39 -3.04 -0.88 23.03
N PRO A 40 -2.20 -0.66 24.07
CA PRO A 40 -1.12 -1.59 24.43
C PRO A 40 -1.64 -2.99 24.80
N GLU A 41 -2.89 -3.11 25.24
CA GLU A 41 -3.55 -4.39 25.55
C GLU A 41 -3.68 -5.32 24.35
N LEU A 42 -3.68 -4.78 23.12
CA LEU A 42 -3.77 -5.57 21.90
C LEU A 42 -2.44 -6.23 21.52
N GLN A 43 -1.32 -5.85 22.18
CA GLN A 43 0.02 -6.40 21.95
C GLN A 43 0.40 -6.46 20.46
N LEU A 44 0.04 -5.41 19.72
CA LEU A 44 0.26 -5.34 18.29
C LEU A 44 1.75 -5.21 17.95
N ASP A 45 2.16 -5.88 16.88
CA ASP A 45 3.51 -5.78 16.31
C ASP A 45 3.70 -4.40 15.67
N ARG A 46 4.17 -3.43 16.48
CA ARG A 46 4.34 -2.03 16.09
C ARG A 46 5.24 -1.88 14.87
N GLN A 47 6.35 -2.61 14.84
CA GLN A 47 7.31 -2.56 13.74
C GLN A 47 6.68 -3.06 12.45
N PHE A 48 5.97 -4.19 12.49
CA PHE A 48 5.25 -4.68 11.33
C PHE A 48 4.19 -3.69 10.83
N ILE A 49 3.47 -3.03 11.72
CA ILE A 49 2.46 -2.03 11.36
C ILE A 49 3.10 -0.83 10.67
N GLU A 50 4.21 -0.31 11.18
CA GLU A 50 4.97 0.76 10.52
C GLU A 50 5.41 0.33 9.11
N GLU A 51 6.08 -0.83 9.02
CA GLU A 51 6.59 -1.34 7.75
C GLU A 51 5.47 -1.57 6.72
N ALA A 52 4.35 -2.17 7.13
CA ALA A 52 3.24 -2.48 6.25
C ALA A 52 2.45 -1.23 5.84
N ALA A 53 2.22 -0.29 6.76
CA ALA A 53 1.58 0.98 6.46
C ALA A 53 2.44 1.85 5.53
N MET A 54 3.77 1.77 5.61
CA MET A 54 4.62 2.48 4.66
C MET A 54 4.55 1.91 3.23
N LEU A 55 4.24 0.62 3.08
CA LEU A 55 4.28 -0.10 1.81
C LEU A 55 2.90 -0.40 1.20
N HIS A 56 1.80 -0.13 1.90
CA HIS A 56 0.46 -0.58 1.49
C HIS A 56 0.11 -0.20 0.04
N ASP A 57 0.49 1.02 -0.36
CA ASP A 57 0.24 1.60 -1.69
C ASP A 57 1.40 1.44 -2.68
N ILE A 58 2.40 0.60 -2.41
CA ILE A 58 3.60 0.53 -3.25
C ILE A 58 3.31 0.19 -4.74
N GLY A 59 2.18 -0.47 -5.02
CA GLY A 59 1.76 -0.83 -6.37
C GLY A 59 1.28 0.34 -7.25
N ILE A 60 1.05 1.55 -6.70
CA ILE A 60 0.52 2.67 -7.49
C ILE A 60 1.44 3.08 -8.66
N VAL A 61 2.74 2.78 -8.59
CA VAL A 61 3.72 3.02 -9.67
C VAL A 61 3.37 2.33 -10.99
N LYS A 62 2.59 1.25 -10.95
CA LYS A 62 2.14 0.54 -12.17
C LYS A 62 0.77 0.99 -12.66
N CYS A 63 0.08 1.84 -11.90
CA CYS A 63 -1.29 2.23 -12.17
C CYS A 63 -1.37 3.52 -13.01
N ASN A 64 -2.50 3.72 -13.68
CA ASN A 64 -2.85 4.95 -14.37
C ASN A 64 -3.82 5.78 -13.50
N ALA A 65 -3.30 6.84 -12.89
CA ALA A 65 -4.07 7.80 -12.11
C ALA A 65 -3.39 9.18 -12.20
N PRO A 66 -3.58 9.92 -13.31
CA PRO A 66 -2.83 11.13 -13.59
C PRO A 66 -2.99 12.22 -12.52
N GLY A 67 -4.13 12.26 -11.82
CA GLY A 67 -4.37 13.20 -10.72
C GLY A 67 -3.45 13.05 -9.51
N ILE A 68 -2.73 11.93 -9.40
CA ILE A 68 -1.69 11.67 -8.39
C ILE A 68 -0.33 11.34 -9.03
N PHE A 69 -0.12 11.78 -10.27
CA PHE A 69 1.13 11.57 -11.03
C PHE A 69 1.47 10.09 -11.29
N CYS A 70 0.48 9.19 -11.28
CA CYS A 70 0.66 7.82 -11.73
C CYS A 70 0.39 7.73 -13.24
N PHE A 71 1.41 7.34 -14.01
CA PHE A 71 1.35 7.22 -15.48
C PHE A 71 1.60 5.78 -15.97
N GLY A 72 1.34 4.78 -15.13
CA GLY A 72 1.38 3.39 -15.51
C GLY A 72 0.20 2.97 -16.39
N THR A 73 0.00 1.66 -16.56
CA THR A 73 -0.99 1.11 -17.49
C THR A 73 -2.16 0.43 -16.79
N GLU A 74 -2.00 0.04 -15.53
CA GLU A 74 -3.01 -0.72 -14.80
C GLU A 74 -4.11 0.18 -14.23
N PRO A 75 -5.37 -0.29 -14.12
CA PRO A 75 -6.40 0.41 -13.36
C PRO A 75 -5.96 0.69 -11.92
N TYR A 76 -6.27 1.88 -11.40
CA TYR A 76 -5.87 2.28 -10.04
C TYR A 76 -6.32 1.27 -8.97
N ILE A 77 -7.50 0.66 -9.10
CA ILE A 77 -8.00 -0.34 -8.15
C ILE A 77 -7.09 -1.57 -7.97
N LYS A 78 -6.20 -1.85 -8.95
CA LYS A 78 -5.28 -3.00 -8.89
C LYS A 78 -4.01 -2.74 -8.08
N HIS A 79 -3.76 -1.51 -7.60
CA HIS A 79 -2.53 -1.18 -6.87
C HIS A 79 -2.27 -2.11 -5.66
N GLY A 80 -3.33 -2.53 -4.95
CA GLY A 80 -3.21 -3.46 -3.83
C GLY A 80 -2.70 -4.84 -4.24
N ILE A 81 -3.24 -5.41 -5.33
CA ILE A 81 -2.82 -6.71 -5.87
C ILE A 81 -1.39 -6.62 -6.42
N ILE A 82 -1.09 -5.57 -7.19
CA ILE A 82 0.24 -5.33 -7.76
C ILE A 82 1.28 -5.16 -6.66
N GLY A 83 0.99 -4.35 -5.64
CA GLY A 83 1.86 -4.16 -4.49
C GLY A 83 2.08 -5.47 -3.72
N ALA A 84 1.04 -6.29 -3.59
CA ALA A 84 1.15 -7.60 -2.96
C ALA A 84 2.07 -8.56 -3.75
N GLU A 85 1.98 -8.58 -5.08
CA GLU A 85 2.89 -9.34 -5.94
C GLU A 85 4.35 -8.86 -5.79
N MET A 86 4.58 -7.55 -5.82
CA MET A 86 5.91 -6.96 -5.62
C MET A 86 6.54 -7.41 -4.30
N LEU A 87 5.78 -7.33 -3.21
CA LEU A 87 6.27 -7.72 -1.89
C LEU A 87 6.44 -9.23 -1.74
N ARG A 88 5.60 -10.07 -2.37
CA ARG A 88 5.80 -11.53 -2.43
C ARG A 88 7.09 -11.87 -3.15
N SER A 89 7.35 -11.25 -4.30
CA SER A 89 8.59 -11.45 -5.06
C SER A 89 9.84 -11.02 -4.28
N ALA A 90 9.71 -10.03 -3.38
CA ALA A 90 10.78 -9.61 -2.48
C ALA A 90 10.89 -10.45 -1.19
N GLY A 91 10.04 -11.47 -1.00
CA GLY A 91 10.09 -12.37 0.17
C GLY A 91 9.31 -11.90 1.39
N PHE A 92 8.36 -10.96 1.24
CA PHE A 92 7.57 -10.35 2.32
C PHE A 92 6.06 -10.68 2.23
N PRO A 93 5.66 -11.95 2.37
CA PRO A 93 4.25 -12.35 2.20
C PRO A 93 3.32 -11.80 3.29
N ARG A 94 3.83 -11.43 4.48
CA ARG A 94 3.02 -10.80 5.53
C ARG A 94 2.58 -9.39 5.12
N HIS A 95 3.50 -8.58 4.60
CA HIS A 95 3.24 -7.22 4.13
C HIS A 95 2.39 -7.22 2.85
N ALA A 96 2.62 -8.19 1.96
CA ALA A 96 1.79 -8.38 0.77
C ALA A 96 0.28 -8.53 1.09
N ARG A 97 -0.06 -9.25 2.17
CA ARG A 97 -1.46 -9.37 2.61
C ARG A 97 -2.09 -8.05 3.06
N VAL A 98 -1.29 -7.09 3.49
CA VAL A 98 -1.79 -5.74 3.83
C VAL A 98 -2.06 -4.98 2.54
N CYS A 99 -1.14 -5.01 1.56
CA CYS A 99 -1.38 -4.41 0.24
C CYS A 99 -2.69 -4.91 -0.41
N GLU A 100 -2.95 -6.22 -0.41
CA GLU A 100 -4.15 -6.74 -1.11
C GLU A 100 -5.48 -6.54 -0.35
N ARG A 101 -5.45 -6.14 0.94
CA ARG A 101 -6.67 -6.08 1.80
C ARG A 101 -6.93 -4.73 2.44
N HIS A 102 -6.04 -3.76 2.26
CA HIS A 102 -6.23 -2.43 2.85
C HIS A 102 -7.35 -1.66 2.14
N THR A 103 -7.64 -1.98 0.88
CA THR A 103 -8.79 -1.49 0.12
C THR A 103 -9.94 -2.51 0.10
N GLY A 104 -11.12 -2.04 -0.31
CA GLY A 104 -12.26 -2.92 -0.61
C GLY A 104 -13.21 -3.16 0.56
N ALA A 105 -12.99 -2.51 1.70
CA ALA A 105 -14.00 -2.47 2.76
C ALA A 105 -15.32 -1.89 2.23
N GLY A 106 -16.41 -2.66 2.36
CA GLY A 106 -17.73 -2.25 1.88
C GLY A 106 -18.02 -2.53 0.41
N ILE A 107 -17.11 -3.19 -0.34
CA ILE A 107 -17.41 -3.68 -1.69
C ILE A 107 -18.16 -5.00 -1.59
N GLU A 108 -19.37 -5.06 -2.15
CA GLU A 108 -20.18 -6.27 -2.24
C GLU A 108 -19.88 -7.07 -3.51
N LEU A 109 -20.25 -8.35 -3.52
CA LEU A 109 -20.13 -9.22 -4.70
C LEU A 109 -20.88 -8.63 -5.92
N SER A 110 -22.04 -8.00 -5.70
CA SER A 110 -22.79 -7.29 -6.74
C SER A 110 -21.96 -6.19 -7.40
N ASN A 111 -21.26 -5.37 -6.60
CA ASN A 111 -20.40 -4.31 -7.12
C ASN A 111 -19.25 -4.87 -7.97
N ILE A 112 -18.66 -5.98 -7.54
CA ILE A 112 -17.58 -6.66 -8.28
C ILE A 112 -18.08 -7.10 -9.66
N LEU A 113 -19.25 -7.76 -9.71
CA LEU A 113 -19.83 -8.25 -10.94
C LEU A 113 -20.29 -7.14 -11.88
N GLU A 114 -20.95 -6.10 -11.34
CA GLU A 114 -21.49 -4.98 -12.12
C GLU A 114 -20.40 -4.08 -12.72
N GLN A 115 -19.33 -3.84 -11.97
CA GLN A 115 -18.24 -2.94 -12.37
C GLN A 115 -17.03 -3.69 -12.94
N ASN A 116 -17.12 -5.03 -13.03
CA ASN A 116 -16.04 -5.91 -13.47
C ASN A 116 -14.72 -5.63 -12.73
N LEU A 117 -14.83 -5.51 -11.40
CA LEU A 117 -13.67 -5.28 -10.52
C LEU A 117 -12.78 -6.54 -10.48
N PRO A 118 -11.45 -6.37 -10.31
CA PRO A 118 -10.49 -7.47 -10.28
C PRO A 118 -10.68 -8.42 -9.10
#